data_AF-A0AAN7M0Z0-F1
#
_entry.id   AF-A0AAN7M0Z0-F1
#
_cell.length_a   1.000
_cell.length_b   1.000
_cell.length_c   1.000
_cell.angle_alpha   90.00
_cell.angle_beta   90.00
_cell.angle_gamma   90.00
#
_symmetry.space_group_name_H-M   'P 1'
#
loop_
_entity.id
_entity.type
_entity.pdbx_description
1 polymer ?
#
loop_
_entity_poly.entity_id
_entity_poly.type
_entity_poly.pdbx_seq_one_letter_code
_entity_poly.pdbx_strand_id
1 'polypeptide(L)'
;MPELRHLQLFRNRLTNVRLELILNGCAHLEFLDLCQCYSVNLTDNLGERCAEKIKDLRRPSDPTDDYEFNAYIMEQEMDEYYLNSALDIETFDTDYD
;
A
#
# COMPACT_ATOMS: atom_id res chain seq x y z
N MET A 1 -4.71 -18.57 -6.17
CA MET A 1 -4.75 -18.60 -4.69
C MET A 1 -6.19 -18.88 -4.30
N PRO A 2 -6.62 -20.16 -4.26
CA PRO A 2 -8.04 -20.48 -4.15
C PRO A 2 -8.64 -19.94 -2.84
N GLU A 3 -7.91 -20.01 -1.72
CA GLU A 3 -8.42 -19.66 -0.39
C GLU A 3 -8.17 -18.20 0.06
N LEU A 4 -7.66 -17.33 -0.82
CA LEU A 4 -7.39 -15.94 -0.44
C LEU A 4 -8.71 -15.19 -0.20
N ARG A 5 -8.94 -14.76 1.04
CA ARG A 5 -10.15 -14.07 1.49
C ARG A 5 -9.98 -12.58 1.76
N HIS A 6 -8.79 -12.16 2.14
CA HIS A 6 -8.48 -10.77 2.45
C HIS A 6 -7.23 -10.36 1.69
N LEU A 7 -7.31 -9.25 0.94
CA LEU A 7 -6.19 -8.66 0.24
C LEU A 7 -6.15 -7.16 0.51
N GLN A 8 -5.01 -6.69 0.98
CA GLN A 8 -4.77 -5.27 1.19
C GLN A 8 -3.63 -4.82 0.27
N LEU A 9 -3.92 -3.81 -0.55
CA LEU A 9 -2.99 -3.17 -1.47
C LEU A 9 -2.98 -1.69 -1.15
N PHE A 10 -2.01 -1.28 -0.35
CA PHE A 10 -1.84 0.11 0.04
C PHE A 10 -0.85 0.80 -0.89
N ARG A 11 -1.20 1.99 -1.40
CA ARG A 11 -0.32 2.84 -2.24
C ARG A 11 0.31 2.08 -3.42
N ASN A 12 -0.43 1.12 -3.97
CA ASN A 12 0.07 0.29 -5.05
C ASN A 12 -0.23 0.93 -6.41
N ARG A 13 0.68 0.78 -7.37
CA ARG A 13 0.45 1.15 -8.78
C ARG A 13 -0.40 0.08 -9.50
N LEU A 14 -1.49 -0.35 -8.86
CA LEU A 14 -2.41 -1.33 -9.41
C LEU A 14 -3.21 -0.67 -10.52
N THR A 15 -3.35 -1.36 -11.66
CA THR A 15 -4.18 -0.89 -12.78
C THR A 15 -5.48 -1.68 -12.82
N ASN A 16 -6.51 -1.13 -13.49
CA ASN A 16 -7.78 -1.81 -13.72
C ASN A 16 -7.62 -3.23 -14.28
N VAL A 17 -6.74 -3.39 -15.28
CA VAL A 17 -6.44 -4.70 -15.89
C VAL A 17 -5.92 -5.70 -14.86
N ARG A 18 -5.04 -5.27 -13.95
CA ARG A 18 -4.48 -6.16 -12.92
C ARG A 18 -5.51 -6.47 -11.83
N LEU A 19 -6.36 -5.51 -11.49
CA LEU A 19 -7.47 -5.74 -10.58
C LEU A 19 -8.46 -6.77 -11.14
N GLU A 20 -8.79 -6.71 -12.44
CA GLU A 20 -9.63 -7.74 -13.07
C GLU A 20 -9.02 -9.14 -12.98
N LEU A 21 -7.70 -9.27 -13.17
CA LEU A 21 -7.01 -10.55 -13.01
C LEU A 21 -7.10 -11.08 -11.57
N ILE A 22 -7.00 -10.20 -10.57
CA ILE A 22 -7.20 -10.57 -9.16
C ILE A 22 -8.63 -11.08 -8.94
N LEU A 23 -9.64 -10.33 -9.40
CA LEU A 23 -11.06 -10.69 -9.25
C LEU A 23 -11.41 -12.01 -9.97
N ASN A 24 -10.71 -12.33 -11.06
CA ASN A 24 -10.89 -13.58 -11.79
C ASN A 24 -10.12 -14.75 -11.13
N GLY A 25 -8.95 -14.49 -10.55
CA GLY A 25 -8.07 -15.52 -9.98
C GLY A 25 -8.30 -15.86 -8.51
N CYS A 26 -9.06 -15.02 -7.79
CA CYS A 26 -9.36 -15.19 -6.36
C CYS A 26 -10.87 -15.34 -6.15
N ALA A 27 -11.36 -16.58 -6.18
CA ALA A 27 -12.79 -16.87 -6.11
C ALA A 27 -13.42 -16.64 -4.73
N HIS A 28 -12.61 -16.67 -3.66
CA HIS A 28 -13.05 -16.52 -2.28
C HIS A 28 -12.66 -15.17 -1.67
N LEU A 29 -12.26 -14.19 -2.48
CA LEU A 29 -11.87 -12.87 -1.98
C LEU A 29 -13.11 -12.12 -1.47
N GLU A 30 -13.12 -11.80 -0.18
CA GLU A 30 -14.24 -11.15 0.51
C GLU A 30 -13.90 -9.72 0.93
N PHE A 31 -12.63 -9.44 1.21
CA PHE A 31 -12.13 -8.11 1.57
C PHE A 31 -11.05 -7.67 0.59
N LEU A 32 -11.19 -6.45 0.09
CA LEU A 32 -10.20 -5.81 -0.77
C LEU A 32 -10.00 -4.36 -0.34
N ASP A 33 -8.78 -4.05 0.09
CA ASP A 33 -8.39 -2.68 0.39
C ASP A 33 -7.50 -2.14 -0.73
N LEU A 34 -7.96 -1.08 -1.38
CA LEU A 34 -7.29 -0.35 -2.46
C LEU A 34 -6.90 1.07 -2.02
N CYS A 35 -6.89 1.39 -0.73
CA CYS A 35 -6.54 2.71 -0.23
C CYS A 35 -5.24 3.23 -0.88
N GLN A 36 -5.33 4.45 -1.42
CA GLN A 36 -4.27 5.13 -2.16
C GLN A 36 -3.78 4.43 -3.45
N CYS A 37 -4.53 3.46 -4.00
CA CYS A 37 -4.30 2.91 -5.35
C CYS A 37 -4.98 3.77 -6.43
N TYR A 38 -4.52 5.01 -6.61
CA TYR A 38 -5.17 6.01 -7.47
C TYR A 38 -5.17 5.69 -8.97
N SER A 39 -4.40 4.69 -9.40
CA SER A 39 -4.43 4.20 -10.79
C SER A 39 -5.62 3.28 -11.08
N VAL A 40 -6.43 2.93 -10.07
CA VAL A 40 -7.67 2.18 -10.22
C VAL A 40 -8.86 3.13 -10.33
N ASN A 41 -9.68 2.94 -11.37
CA ASN A 41 -10.97 3.63 -11.51
C ASN A 41 -12.13 2.64 -11.27
N LEU A 42 -12.97 2.96 -10.27
CA LEU A 42 -14.13 2.17 -9.87
C LEU A 42 -15.48 2.82 -10.28
N THR A 43 -15.50 3.79 -11.20
CA THR A 43 -16.75 4.42 -11.67
C THR A 43 -17.54 3.56 -12.67
N ASP A 44 -16.86 2.65 -13.36
CA ASP A 44 -17.44 1.89 -14.47
C ASP A 44 -17.76 0.45 -14.05
N ASN A 45 -17.90 -0.47 -15.02
CA ASN A 45 -18.23 -1.88 -14.78
C ASN A 45 -17.29 -2.57 -13.78
N LEU A 46 -16.02 -2.16 -13.69
CA LEU A 46 -15.10 -2.71 -12.70
C LEU A 46 -15.56 -2.43 -11.25
N GLY A 47 -16.16 -1.26 -11.00
CA GLY A 47 -16.74 -0.92 -9.72
C GLY A 47 -17.94 -1.80 -9.37
N GLU A 48 -18.84 -2.03 -10.34
CA GLU A 48 -19.98 -2.94 -10.19
C GLU A 48 -19.52 -4.35 -9.85
N ARG A 49 -18.53 -4.87 -10.59
CA ARG A 49 -17.95 -6.20 -10.35
C ARG A 49 -17.30 -6.31 -8.97
N CYS A 50 -16.65 -5.25 -8.50
CA CYS A 50 -16.12 -5.23 -7.14
C CYS A 50 -17.27 -5.27 -6.12
N ALA A 51 -18.33 -4.49 -6.30
CA ALA A 51 -19.48 -4.46 -5.39
C ALA A 51 -20.25 -5.79 -5.35
N GLU A 52 -20.31 -6.53 -6.46
CA GLU A 52 -20.96 -7.84 -6.51
C GLU A 52 -20.15 -8.94 -5.80
N LYS A 53 -18.83 -8.90 -5.89
CA LYS A 53 -17.95 -9.98 -5.39
C LYS A 53 -17.36 -9.72 -4.01
N ILE A 54 -17.00 -8.47 -3.74
CA ILE A 54 -16.25 -8.08 -2.55
C ILE A 54 -17.24 -7.58 -1.51
N LYS A 55 -17.23 -8.21 -0.33
CA LYS A 55 -18.12 -7.85 0.78
C LYS A 55 -17.69 -6.54 1.43
N ASP A 56 -16.39 -6.35 1.56
CA ASP A 56 -15.80 -5.16 2.18
C ASP A 56 -14.69 -4.61 1.27
N LEU A 57 -15.00 -3.46 0.66
CA LEU A 57 -14.15 -2.80 -0.32
C LEU A 57 -13.75 -1.43 0.21
N ARG A 58 -12.45 -1.22 0.44
CA ARG A 58 -11.91 0.12 0.67
C ARG A 58 -11.40 0.71 -0.64
N ARG A 59 -11.90 1.89 -0.95
CA ARG A 59 -11.65 2.61 -2.21
C ARG A 59 -10.33 3.37 -2.16
N PRO A 60 -9.77 3.75 -3.32
CA PRO A 60 -8.54 4.55 -3.37
C PRO A 60 -8.54 5.82 -2.51
N SER A 61 -9.69 6.46 -2.36
CA SER A 61 -9.83 7.72 -1.61
C SER A 61 -10.35 7.56 -0.19
N ASP A 62 -10.57 6.33 0.29
CA ASP A 62 -11.06 6.10 1.64
C ASP A 62 -9.98 6.49 2.67
N PRO A 63 -10.40 6.99 3.86
CA PRO A 63 -9.47 7.44 4.89
C PRO A 63 -8.56 6.29 5.34
N THR A 64 -7.37 6.64 5.82
CA THR A 64 -6.32 5.69 6.23
C THR A 64 -5.90 5.92 7.68
N ASP A 65 -6.76 6.55 8.48
CA ASP A 65 -6.48 6.94 9.88
C ASP A 65 -6.24 5.72 10.80
N ASP A 66 -6.71 4.55 10.35
CA ASP A 66 -6.54 3.26 11.01
C ASP A 66 -5.21 2.56 10.70
N TYR A 67 -4.39 3.12 9.79
CA TYR A 67 -3.06 2.60 9.51
C TYR A 67 -2.07 3.03 10.61
N GLU A 68 -1.55 2.07 11.37
CA GLU A 68 -0.58 2.31 12.45
C GLU A 68 0.69 3.03 11.98
N PHE A 69 1.08 2.80 10.72
CA PHE A 69 2.16 3.50 10.05
C PHE A 69 1.58 4.36 8.93
N ASN A 70 1.50 5.68 9.15
CA ASN A 70 1.28 6.60 8.06
C ASN A 70 2.47 6.46 7.09
N ALA A 71 2.28 5.81 5.94
CA ALA A 71 3.26 5.87 4.86
C ALA A 71 3.19 7.24 4.17
N TYR A 72 3.31 8.32 4.94
CA TYR A 72 3.89 9.53 4.41
C TYR A 72 5.19 9.07 3.76
N ILE A 73 5.26 9.15 2.42
CA ILE A 73 6.57 9.46 1.84
C ILE A 73 6.80 10.81 2.46
N MET A 74 7.66 10.84 3.47
CA MET A 74 8.41 12.03 3.71
C MET A 74 9.04 12.30 2.34
N GLU A 75 8.51 13.24 1.57
CA GLU A 75 9.31 13.95 0.58
C GLU A 75 10.36 14.64 1.44
N GLN A 76 11.36 13.89 1.92
CA GLN A 76 12.43 14.48 2.66
C GLN A 76 13.20 15.30 1.63
N GLU A 77 12.91 16.60 1.54
CA GLU A 77 13.97 17.52 1.94
C GLU A 77 14.45 17.01 3.30
N MET A 78 15.47 16.16 3.23
CA MET A 78 16.09 15.58 4.40
C MET A 78 16.72 16.76 5.11
N ASP A 79 16.06 17.26 6.16
CA ASP A 79 16.61 18.34 6.97
C ASP A 79 18.03 17.90 7.39
N GLU A 80 19.05 18.66 6.96
CA GLU A 80 20.47 18.37 7.20
C GLU A 80 20.76 18.08 8.69
N TYR A 81 19.90 18.54 9.59
CA TYR A 81 19.95 18.29 11.03
C TYR A 81 19.90 16.79 11.41
N TYR A 82 19.08 15.98 10.74
CA TYR A 82 19.01 14.53 11.01
C TYR A 82 20.21 13.77 10.43
N LEU A 83 20.80 14.26 9.34
CA LEU A 83 22.03 13.70 8.77
C LEU A 83 23.24 13.95 9.68
N ASN A 84 23.29 15.15 10.30
CA ASN A 84 24.36 15.54 11.21
C ASN A 84 24.28 14.80 12.55
N SER A 85 23.08 14.47 13.05
CA SER A 85 22.93 13.65 14.27
C SER A 85 23.38 12.19 14.09
N ALA A 86 23.39 11.65 12.86
CA ALA A 86 23.85 10.30 12.58
C ALA A 86 25.38 10.19 12.44
N LEU A 87 26.08 11.33 12.32
CA LEU A 87 27.54 11.41 12.22
C LEU A 87 28.25 11.51 13.57
N ASP A 88 27.51 11.69 14.67
CA ASP A 88 28.07 11.76 16.03
C ASP A 88 28.10 10.40 16.77
N ILE A 89 27.95 9.27 16.07
CA ILE A 89 28.34 7.96 16.62
C ILE A 89 29.85 7.81 16.43
N GLU A 90 30.61 8.43 17.34
CA GLU A 90 32.06 8.32 17.38
C GLU A 90 32.52 6.87 17.68
N THR A 91 33.47 6.42 16.84
CA THR A 91 34.66 5.60 17.14
C THR A 91 34.46 4.25 17.83
N PHE A 92 34.60 3.16 17.06
CA PHE A 92 35.36 2.01 17.54
C PHE A 92 36.70 2.01 16.83
N ASP A 93 37.75 2.44 17.54
CA ASP A 93 39.13 2.22 17.17
C ASP A 93 39.37 0.71 16.98
N THR A 94 39.92 0.32 15.84
CA THR A 94 40.63 -0.96 15.72
C THR A 94 41.98 -0.68 15.10
N ASP A 95 42.98 -0.55 15.98
CA ASP A 95 44.40 -0.56 15.66
C ASP A 95 44.75 -1.82 14.85
N TYR A 96 45.47 -1.63 13.74
CA TYR A 96 46.13 -2.71 13.00
C TYR A 96 47.65 -2.50 13.10
N ASP A 97 48.34 -3.48 13.68
CA ASP A 97 49.80 -3.72 13.56
C ASP A 97 50.17 -4.17 12.13
#